data_AF-A0A3D3DPR5-F1
#
_entry.id   AF-A0A3D3DPR5-F1
#
_cell.length_a   1.000
_cell.length_b   1.000
_cell.length_c   1.000
_cell.angle_alpha   90.00
_cell.angle_beta   90.00
_cell.angle_gamma   90.00
#
_symmetry.space_group_name_H-M   'P 1'
#
loop_
_entity.id
_entity.type
_entity.pdbx_description
1 polymer ?
#
loop_
_entity_poly.entity_id
_entity_poly.type
_entity_poly.pdbx_seq_one_letter_code
_entity_poly.pdbx_strand_id
1 'polypeptide(L)'
;MLMSGCAALPQSKDAQSKDEPKSASSTKAQTNSQAIAPSAPVMQDLARAEPATSAWTFLERALDAEAIQAQLLFLASVQRFLQAMRLEDAEIILSRTQSLNANPWATRQHTLMRAALALARKDLPKARRLLARAENSELDDDQWFLLNDLKLQILFAGKNPIEALNLINALSLDSRSQPDVDALLARVFNALSMLTSQERNLLKQNPNIAKDSLAWLELVQIISASAFALETLRLELDNWSTKYPGHRATALRSEFRPASCASANPTRIALLLPITSPFSQAASAFHDGFMRVHNGDYPSSRPLVSLYDFGDDTNSIG
;
A
#
# COMPACT_ATOMS: atom_id res chain seq x y z
N MET A 1 8.21 16.50 -0.68
CA MET A 1 6.79 16.87 -0.59
C MET A 1 6.49 17.12 0.86
N LEU A 2 6.44 18.38 1.30
CA LEU A 2 6.12 18.73 2.68
C LEU A 2 4.62 18.55 2.87
N MET A 3 4.25 17.45 3.54
CA MET A 3 2.89 17.25 4.03
C MET A 3 2.72 18.19 5.22
N SER A 4 2.09 19.35 5.00
CA SER A 4 1.66 20.22 6.09
C SER A 4 0.52 19.51 6.84
N GLY A 5 0.87 18.85 7.94
CA GLY A 5 -0.09 18.26 8.86
C GLY A 5 -0.92 19.35 9.55
N CYS A 6 -2.23 19.13 9.66
CA CYS A 6 -3.12 19.95 10.48
C CYS A 6 -2.70 19.76 11.96
N ALA A 7 -1.95 20.72 12.51
CA ALA A 7 -1.54 20.73 13.91
C ALA A 7 -2.74 21.15 14.79
N ALA A 8 -3.39 20.19 15.43
CA ALA A 8 -4.31 20.45 16.53
C ALA A 8 -3.50 20.49 17.84
N LEU A 9 -3.55 21.61 18.55
CA LEU A 9 -3.01 21.73 19.91
C LEU A 9 -3.78 20.79 20.85
N PRO A 10 -3.11 19.93 21.64
CA PRO A 10 -3.79 19.03 22.57
C PRO A 10 -4.33 19.81 23.78
N GLN A 11 -5.62 19.66 24.06
CA GLN A 11 -6.19 20.00 25.36
C GLN A 11 -5.93 18.84 26.33
N SER A 12 -5.18 19.15 27.38
CA SER A 12 -4.91 18.28 28.53
C SER A 12 -6.18 18.00 29.32
N LYS A 13 -6.41 16.72 29.67
CA LYS A 13 -7.17 16.35 30.87
C LYS A 13 -6.61 15.07 31.49
N ASP A 14 -5.96 15.28 32.62
CA ASP A 14 -5.66 14.28 33.64
C ASP A 14 -6.93 13.58 34.13
N ALA A 15 -6.85 12.27 34.33
CA ALA A 15 -7.42 11.60 35.50
C ALA A 15 -6.86 10.18 35.63
N GLN A 16 -6.16 9.98 36.74
CA GLN A 16 -5.53 8.77 37.22
C GLN A 16 -6.45 8.13 38.26
N SER A 17 -6.66 6.82 38.25
CA SER A 17 -6.89 6.05 39.48
C SER A 17 -6.62 4.57 39.31
N LYS A 18 -5.70 4.10 40.15
CA LYS A 18 -5.42 2.71 40.55
C LYS A 18 -6.69 2.03 41.09
N ASP A 19 -6.77 0.71 40.93
CA ASP A 19 -6.80 -0.20 42.09
C ASP A 19 -6.76 -1.69 41.65
N GLU A 20 -5.72 -2.37 42.13
CA GLU A 20 -5.68 -3.80 42.46
C GLU A 20 -5.62 -3.86 44.02
N PRO A 21 -5.74 -5.01 44.72
CA PRO A 21 -5.86 -6.40 44.27
C PRO A 21 -6.89 -7.24 45.06
N LYS A 22 -7.09 -8.52 44.70
CA LYS A 22 -7.11 -9.63 45.68
C LYS A 22 -7.08 -11.02 45.05
N SER A 23 -6.16 -11.80 45.60
CA SER A 23 -5.92 -13.23 45.39
C SER A 23 -6.96 -14.08 46.13
N ALA A 24 -7.37 -15.20 45.52
CA ALA A 24 -7.82 -16.39 46.25
C ALA A 24 -7.63 -17.64 45.37
N SER A 25 -6.71 -18.50 45.82
CA SER A 25 -6.45 -19.83 45.29
C SER A 25 -7.64 -20.77 45.50
N SER A 26 -7.94 -21.63 44.53
CA SER A 26 -8.40 -22.99 44.85
C SER A 26 -7.94 -23.98 43.79
N THR A 27 -7.14 -24.93 44.25
CA THR A 27 -6.66 -26.09 43.52
C THR A 27 -7.77 -27.14 43.46
N LYS A 28 -8.14 -27.60 42.27
CA LYS A 28 -8.74 -28.93 42.07
C LYS A 28 -8.20 -29.53 40.78
N ALA A 29 -7.42 -30.59 40.96
CA ALA A 29 -7.02 -31.50 39.91
C ALA A 29 -8.26 -32.24 39.39
N GLN A 30 -8.50 -32.17 38.09
CA GLN A 30 -9.32 -33.13 37.38
C GLN A 30 -8.83 -33.24 35.93
N THR A 31 -8.20 -34.38 35.68
CA THR A 31 -7.97 -35.07 34.42
C THR A 31 -8.88 -34.57 33.30
N ASN A 32 -8.30 -33.99 32.24
CA ASN A 32 -9.01 -33.89 30.98
C ASN A 32 -8.04 -34.06 29.81
N SER A 33 -8.41 -35.00 28.97
CA SER A 33 -7.71 -35.44 27.77
C SER A 33 -7.23 -34.24 26.95
N GLN A 34 -5.94 -34.24 26.60
CA GLN A 34 -5.40 -33.34 25.59
C GLN A 34 -6.12 -33.62 24.26
N ALA A 35 -7.20 -32.90 24.03
CA ALA A 35 -7.63 -32.58 22.69
C ALA A 35 -6.44 -31.84 22.06
N ILE A 36 -5.82 -32.51 21.09
CA ILE A 36 -4.86 -31.90 20.18
C ILE A 36 -5.62 -30.74 19.54
N ALA A 37 -5.42 -29.53 20.07
CA ALA A 37 -5.82 -28.33 19.38
C ALA A 37 -5.17 -28.40 17.99
N PRO A 38 -5.90 -28.12 16.89
CA PRO A 38 -5.26 -28.06 15.59
C PRO A 38 -4.13 -27.03 15.70
N SER A 39 -2.90 -27.51 15.60
CA SER A 39 -1.72 -26.66 15.54
C SER A 39 -2.00 -25.63 14.46
N ALA A 40 -1.93 -24.34 14.82
CA ALA A 40 -1.97 -23.27 13.83
C ALA A 40 -1.04 -23.65 12.65
N PRO A 41 -1.45 -23.43 11.39
CA PRO A 41 -0.64 -23.81 10.26
C PRO A 41 0.76 -23.18 10.41
N VAL A 42 1.79 -24.03 10.43
CA VAL A 42 3.18 -23.57 10.47
C VAL A 42 3.39 -22.71 9.21
N MET A 43 3.63 -21.42 9.39
CA MET A 43 3.87 -20.49 8.28
C MET A 43 5.15 -20.92 7.55
N GLN A 44 4.98 -21.45 6.33
CA GLN A 44 6.08 -22.01 5.55
C GLN A 44 6.85 -20.94 4.77
N ASP A 45 6.22 -19.79 4.48
CA ASP A 45 6.89 -18.62 3.94
C ASP A 45 7.68 -17.89 5.05
N LEU A 46 8.95 -18.26 5.20
CA LEU A 46 9.84 -17.64 6.18
C LEU A 46 10.15 -16.17 5.86
N ALA A 47 10.12 -15.74 4.59
CA ALA A 47 10.28 -14.33 4.25
C ALA A 47 9.07 -13.50 4.69
N ARG A 48 7.88 -14.10 4.72
CA ARG A 48 6.71 -13.47 5.34
C ARG A 48 6.79 -13.47 6.86
N ALA A 49 7.18 -14.59 7.47
CA ALA A 49 7.29 -14.73 8.92
C ALA A 49 8.35 -13.79 9.54
N GLU A 50 9.43 -13.49 8.80
CA GLU A 50 10.52 -12.63 9.26
C GLU A 50 10.70 -11.42 8.31
N PRO A 51 9.84 -10.38 8.39
CA PRO A 51 9.81 -9.25 7.46
C PRO A 51 11.11 -8.43 7.42
N ALA A 52 11.86 -8.40 8.53
CA ALA A 52 13.10 -7.65 8.66
C ALA A 52 14.35 -8.43 8.20
N THR A 53 14.23 -9.74 7.96
CA THR A 53 15.38 -10.59 7.63
C THR A 53 15.80 -10.38 6.17
N SER A 54 17.09 -10.12 5.96
CA SER A 54 17.65 -9.86 4.64
C SER A 54 17.78 -11.14 3.80
N ALA A 55 17.90 -10.97 2.48
CA ALA A 55 18.16 -12.08 1.56
C ALA A 55 19.43 -12.87 1.93
N TRP A 56 20.49 -12.15 2.28
CA TRP A 56 21.79 -12.74 2.62
C TRP A 56 21.74 -13.51 3.94
N THR A 57 21.03 -12.99 4.94
CA THR A 57 20.84 -13.67 6.22
C THR A 57 20.06 -14.98 6.05
N PHE A 58 19.03 -15.00 5.21
CA PHE A 58 18.35 -16.24 4.86
C PHE A 58 19.26 -17.22 4.13
N LEU A 59 20.07 -16.73 3.18
CA LEU A 59 21.00 -17.56 2.43
C LEU A 59 22.06 -18.19 3.35
N GLU A 60 22.65 -17.41 4.25
CA GLU A 60 23.62 -17.88 5.23
C GLU A 60 23.02 -19.01 6.09
N ARG A 61 21.85 -18.77 6.70
CA ARG A 61 21.13 -19.79 7.46
C ARG A 61 20.78 -21.02 6.63
N ALA A 62 20.49 -20.85 5.34
CA ALA A 62 20.16 -21.96 4.45
C ALA A 62 21.38 -22.87 4.19
N LEU A 63 22.59 -22.31 4.15
CA LEU A 63 23.83 -23.06 3.92
C LEU A 63 24.20 -23.92 5.13
N ASP A 64 23.83 -23.50 6.34
CA ASP A 64 24.06 -24.24 7.59
C ASP A 64 22.91 -25.19 7.97
N ALA A 65 21.76 -25.06 7.30
CA ALA A 65 20.58 -25.88 7.57
C ALA A 65 20.56 -27.17 6.74
N GLU A 66 19.80 -28.16 7.19
CA GLU A 66 19.61 -29.42 6.48
C GLU A 66 18.19 -29.56 5.89
N ALA A 67 18.10 -30.35 4.81
CA ALA A 67 16.85 -30.85 4.22
C ALA A 67 15.77 -29.77 4.00
N ILE A 68 14.59 -29.94 4.61
CA ILE A 68 13.41 -29.08 4.39
C ILE A 68 13.67 -27.66 4.89
N GLN A 69 14.39 -27.48 6.00
CA GLN A 69 14.66 -26.16 6.55
C GLN A 69 15.55 -25.34 5.62
N ALA A 70 16.59 -25.96 5.06
CA ALA A 70 17.43 -25.34 4.04
C ALA A 70 16.59 -24.90 2.83
N GLN A 71 15.67 -25.74 2.38
CA GLN A 71 14.79 -25.44 1.25
C GLN A 71 13.91 -24.19 1.48
N LEU A 72 13.27 -24.10 2.64
CA LEU A 72 12.43 -22.94 2.99
C LEU A 72 13.26 -21.65 3.12
N LEU A 73 14.45 -21.74 3.73
CA LEU A 73 15.37 -20.60 3.86
C LEU A 73 15.90 -20.13 2.51
N PHE A 74 16.23 -21.05 1.59
CA PHE A 74 16.60 -20.68 0.23
C PHE A 74 15.45 -19.95 -0.49
N LEU A 75 14.21 -20.43 -0.38
CA LEU A 75 13.06 -19.76 -0.99
C LEU A 75 12.83 -18.36 -0.41
N ALA A 76 12.99 -18.20 0.91
CA ALA A 76 12.92 -16.91 1.56
C ALA A 76 14.02 -15.95 1.06
N SER A 77 15.25 -16.46 0.86
CA SER A 77 16.34 -15.67 0.29
C SER A 77 16.03 -15.21 -1.14
N VAL A 78 15.47 -16.09 -1.98
CA VAL A 78 15.05 -15.77 -3.35
C VAL A 78 13.98 -14.69 -3.36
N GLN A 79 12.96 -14.82 -2.52
CA GLN A 79 11.89 -13.83 -2.40
C GLN A 79 12.44 -12.45 -2.07
N ARG A 80 13.40 -12.36 -1.14
CA ARG A 80 14.08 -11.10 -0.81
C ARG A 80 14.94 -10.56 -1.95
N PHE A 81 15.68 -11.41 -2.66
CA PHE A 81 16.46 -10.96 -3.81
C PHE A 81 15.57 -10.43 -4.93
N LEU A 82 14.43 -11.08 -5.21
CA LEU A 82 13.45 -10.58 -6.18
C LEU A 82 12.84 -9.24 -5.77
N GLN A 83 12.48 -9.07 -4.49
CA GLN A 83 12.01 -7.78 -3.95
C GLN A 83 13.06 -6.67 -4.10
N ALA A 84 14.34 -7.02 -3.93
CA ALA A 84 15.46 -6.10 -4.10
C ALA A 84 15.91 -5.95 -5.57
N MET A 85 15.20 -6.53 -6.54
CA MET A 85 15.55 -6.53 -7.97
C MET A 85 16.95 -7.11 -8.28
N ARG A 86 17.48 -7.96 -7.39
CA ARG A 86 18.73 -8.71 -7.57
C ARG A 86 18.44 -10.03 -8.32
N LEU A 87 18.16 -9.90 -9.61
CA LEU A 87 17.60 -10.98 -10.42
C LEU A 87 18.61 -12.11 -10.67
N GLU A 88 19.89 -11.78 -10.78
CA GLU A 88 20.98 -12.73 -10.99
C GLU A 88 21.16 -13.64 -9.78
N ASP A 89 21.19 -13.09 -8.57
CA ASP A 89 21.29 -13.87 -7.33
C ASP A 89 20.08 -14.77 -7.12
N ALA A 90 18.88 -14.24 -7.37
CA ALA A 90 17.65 -15.02 -7.34
C ALA A 90 17.70 -16.21 -8.31
N GLU A 91 18.19 -15.99 -9.54
CA GLU A 91 18.34 -17.06 -10.52
C GLU A 91 19.33 -18.14 -10.08
N ILE A 92 20.51 -17.74 -9.58
CA ILE A 92 21.56 -18.67 -9.12
C ILE A 92 21.00 -19.59 -8.03
N ILE A 93 20.26 -19.05 -7.07
CA ILE A 93 19.70 -19.84 -5.97
C ILE A 93 18.56 -20.73 -6.48
N LEU A 94 17.68 -20.21 -7.33
CA LEU A 94 16.60 -21.00 -7.93
C LEU A 94 17.12 -22.17 -8.76
N SER A 95 18.23 -22.01 -9.50
CA SER A 95 18.80 -23.09 -10.30
C SER A 95 19.44 -24.17 -9.43
N ARG A 96 20.12 -23.78 -8.34
CA ARG A 96 20.81 -24.70 -7.43
C ARG A 96 19.84 -25.50 -6.54
N THR A 97 18.70 -24.91 -6.21
CA THR A 97 17.72 -25.52 -5.29
C THR A 97 16.70 -26.41 -6.00
N GLN A 98 16.72 -26.48 -7.33
CA GLN A 98 15.78 -27.29 -8.10
C GLN A 98 15.77 -28.78 -7.69
N SER A 99 16.91 -29.33 -7.28
CA SER A 99 17.07 -30.73 -6.87
C SER A 99 16.74 -30.99 -5.39
N LEU A 100 16.57 -29.94 -4.58
CA LEU A 100 16.24 -30.05 -3.15
C LEU A 100 14.72 -30.16 -2.90
N ASN A 101 13.93 -30.32 -3.98
CA ASN A 101 12.49 -30.12 -3.98
C ASN A 101 11.67 -31.37 -3.59
N ALA A 102 11.84 -31.87 -2.37
CA ALA A 102 11.02 -32.98 -1.85
C ALA A 102 9.67 -32.52 -1.27
N ASN A 103 9.57 -31.28 -0.75
CA ASN A 103 8.32 -30.74 -0.19
C ASN A 103 7.40 -30.19 -1.31
N PRO A 104 6.14 -30.66 -1.43
CA PRO A 104 5.18 -30.14 -2.42
C PRO A 104 4.94 -28.64 -2.34
N TRP A 105 4.84 -28.07 -1.14
CA TRP A 105 4.64 -26.63 -0.96
C TRP A 105 5.82 -25.84 -1.53
N ALA A 106 7.04 -26.25 -1.20
CA ALA A 106 8.25 -25.57 -1.62
C ALA A 106 8.49 -25.71 -3.14
N THR A 107 8.07 -26.82 -3.76
CA THR A 107 8.05 -26.98 -5.22
C THR A 107 7.12 -25.97 -5.91
N ARG A 108 5.94 -25.71 -5.32
CA ARG A 108 5.02 -24.69 -5.82
C ARG A 108 5.58 -23.29 -5.64
N GLN A 109 6.12 -22.99 -4.46
CA GLN A 109 6.75 -21.71 -4.18
C GLN A 109 7.93 -21.46 -5.12
N HIS A 110 8.76 -22.47 -5.38
CA HIS A 110 9.84 -22.39 -6.38
C HIS A 110 9.31 -22.04 -7.77
N THR A 111 8.20 -22.67 -8.20
CA THR A 111 7.56 -22.38 -9.49
C THR A 111 7.05 -20.94 -9.55
N LEU A 112 6.41 -20.43 -8.49
CA LEU A 112 5.96 -19.05 -8.39
C LEU A 112 7.14 -18.07 -8.42
N MET A 113 8.23 -18.35 -7.70
CA MET A 113 9.44 -17.52 -7.72
C MET A 113 10.13 -17.49 -9.09
N ARG A 114 10.13 -18.61 -9.82
CA ARG A 114 10.61 -18.63 -11.22
C ARG A 114 9.72 -17.81 -12.14
N ALA A 115 8.39 -17.81 -11.92
CA ALA A 115 7.48 -16.98 -12.68
C ALA A 115 7.70 -15.48 -12.39
N ALA A 116 7.89 -15.14 -11.11
CA ALA A 116 8.25 -13.78 -10.68
C ALA A 116 9.58 -13.31 -11.29
N LEU A 117 10.61 -14.16 -11.30
CA LEU A 117 11.89 -13.87 -11.96
C LEU A 117 11.71 -13.63 -13.47
N ALA A 118 10.94 -14.49 -14.15
CA ALA A 118 10.67 -14.33 -15.58
C ALA A 118 9.92 -13.03 -15.88
N LEU A 119 8.94 -12.68 -15.05
CA LEU A 119 8.20 -11.42 -15.13
C LEU A 119 9.12 -10.21 -14.92
N ALA A 120 9.99 -10.24 -13.89
CA ALA A 120 10.94 -9.16 -13.62
C ALA A 120 11.92 -8.95 -14.79
N ARG A 121 12.26 -10.03 -15.51
CA ARG A 121 13.05 -10.01 -16.76
C ARG A 121 12.24 -9.66 -18.00
N LYS A 122 10.95 -9.33 -17.86
CA LYS A 122 10.01 -9.03 -18.95
C LYS A 122 9.76 -10.19 -19.92
N ASP A 123 10.09 -11.42 -19.54
CA ASP A 123 9.75 -12.64 -20.30
C ASP A 123 8.33 -13.10 -19.93
N LEU A 124 7.34 -12.36 -20.44
CA LEU A 124 5.92 -12.61 -20.18
C LEU A 124 5.45 -14.00 -20.62
N PRO A 125 5.86 -14.54 -21.80
CA PRO A 125 5.46 -15.89 -22.21
C PRO A 125 5.94 -16.97 -21.22
N LYS A 126 7.20 -16.89 -20.77
CA LYS A 126 7.75 -17.84 -19.79
C LYS A 126 7.06 -17.70 -18.43
N ALA A 127 6.85 -16.47 -17.96
CA ALA A 127 6.15 -16.20 -16.71
C ALA A 127 4.74 -16.81 -16.72
N ARG A 128 3.96 -16.57 -17.79
CA ARG A 128 2.60 -17.11 -17.96
C ARG A 128 2.58 -18.64 -17.96
N ARG A 129 3.49 -19.28 -18.69
CA ARG A 129 3.59 -20.75 -18.72
C ARG A 129 3.91 -21.33 -17.34
N LEU A 130 4.75 -20.66 -16.54
CA LEU A 130 5.07 -21.10 -15.18
C LEU A 130 3.88 -20.94 -14.23
N LEU A 131 3.15 -19.82 -14.27
CA LEU A 131 1.96 -19.64 -13.44
C LEU A 131 0.86 -20.65 -13.76
N ALA A 132 0.62 -20.97 -15.03
CA ALA A 132 -0.37 -21.97 -15.42
C ALA A 132 -0.08 -23.37 -14.83
N ARG A 133 1.18 -23.68 -14.52
CA ARG A 133 1.54 -24.93 -13.83
C ARG A 133 1.23 -24.87 -12.33
N ALA A 134 1.47 -23.72 -11.71
CA ALA A 134 1.19 -23.51 -10.28
C ALA A 134 -0.31 -23.46 -9.98
N GLU A 135 -1.13 -22.92 -10.89
CA GLU A 135 -2.58 -22.80 -10.75
C GLU A 135 -3.31 -24.15 -10.63
N ASN A 136 -2.77 -25.22 -11.24
CA ASN A 136 -3.37 -26.55 -11.21
C ASN A 136 -3.06 -27.35 -9.92
N SER A 137 -2.73 -26.66 -8.83
CA SER A 137 -2.36 -27.29 -7.55
C SER A 137 -3.14 -26.67 -6.39
N GLU A 138 -3.22 -27.39 -5.26
CA GLU A 138 -3.71 -26.82 -4.00
C GLU A 138 -2.72 -25.77 -3.49
N LEU A 139 -3.21 -24.54 -3.31
CA LEU A 139 -2.46 -23.39 -2.82
C LEU A 139 -2.95 -23.01 -1.43
N ASP A 140 -2.03 -22.68 -0.54
CA ASP A 140 -2.38 -21.95 0.68
C ASP A 140 -2.67 -20.47 0.36
N ASP A 141 -3.04 -19.70 1.38
CA ASP A 141 -3.38 -18.29 1.21
C ASP A 141 -2.21 -17.49 0.63
N ASP A 142 -0.99 -17.69 1.14
CA ASP A 142 0.22 -16.98 0.70
C ASP A 142 0.52 -17.23 -0.78
N GLN A 143 0.50 -18.50 -1.20
CA GLN A 143 0.72 -18.89 -2.59
C GLN A 143 -0.40 -18.41 -3.51
N TRP A 144 -1.64 -18.43 -3.02
CA TRP A 144 -2.79 -17.92 -3.77
C TRP A 144 -2.69 -16.42 -4.02
N PHE A 145 -2.28 -15.63 -3.03
CA PHE A 145 -2.06 -14.21 -3.20
C PHE A 145 -0.91 -13.94 -4.17
N LEU A 146 0.24 -14.60 -3.99
CA LEU A 146 1.38 -14.46 -4.90
C LEU A 146 1.02 -14.84 -6.35
N LEU A 147 0.27 -15.92 -6.57
CA LEU A 147 -0.19 -16.32 -7.90
C LEU A 147 -1.03 -15.21 -8.55
N ASN A 148 -2.07 -14.72 -7.86
CA ASN A 148 -2.99 -13.74 -8.42
C ASN A 148 -2.35 -12.37 -8.61
N ASP A 149 -1.45 -12.00 -7.71
CA ASP A 149 -0.58 -10.84 -7.82
C ASP A 149 0.23 -10.89 -9.13
N LEU A 150 0.94 -11.99 -9.38
CA LEU A 150 1.72 -12.19 -10.60
C LEU A 150 0.84 -12.25 -11.85
N LYS A 151 -0.36 -12.85 -11.79
CA LYS A 151 -1.33 -12.86 -12.90
C LYS A 151 -1.73 -11.42 -13.28
N LEU A 152 -2.08 -10.59 -12.30
CA LEU A 152 -2.41 -9.18 -12.55
C LEU A 152 -1.23 -8.44 -13.18
N GLN A 153 -0.02 -8.59 -12.65
CA GLN A 153 1.17 -7.95 -13.21
C GLN A 153 1.42 -8.37 -14.67
N ILE A 154 1.31 -9.66 -14.99
CA ILE A 154 1.48 -10.16 -16.36
C ILE A 154 0.41 -9.60 -17.30
N LEU A 155 -0.84 -9.52 -16.85
CA LEU A 155 -1.94 -8.99 -17.67
C LEU A 155 -1.72 -7.51 -17.98
N PHE A 156 -1.38 -6.70 -16.98
CA PHE A 156 -1.07 -5.27 -17.19
C PHE A 156 0.19 -5.07 -18.03
N ALA A 157 1.28 -5.79 -17.76
CA ALA A 157 2.51 -5.72 -18.56
C ALA A 157 2.27 -6.14 -20.02
N GLY A 158 1.36 -7.10 -20.24
CA GLY A 158 0.91 -7.53 -21.56
C GLY A 158 -0.12 -6.62 -22.22
N LYS A 159 -0.44 -5.45 -21.64
CA LYS A 159 -1.46 -4.50 -22.12
C LYS A 159 -2.87 -5.12 -22.25
N ASN A 160 -3.23 -5.99 -21.31
CA ASN A 160 -4.54 -6.65 -21.22
C ASN A 160 -5.31 -6.19 -19.96
N PRO A 161 -5.66 -4.89 -19.83
CA PRO A 161 -6.27 -4.35 -18.62
C PRO A 161 -7.71 -4.84 -18.40
N ILE A 162 -8.43 -5.21 -19.45
CA ILE A 162 -9.81 -5.73 -19.32
C ILE A 162 -9.78 -7.10 -18.65
N GLU A 163 -8.88 -7.97 -19.08
CA GLU A 163 -8.66 -9.28 -18.48
C GLU A 163 -8.17 -9.17 -17.04
N ALA A 164 -7.30 -8.20 -16.74
CA ALA A 164 -6.85 -7.92 -15.38
C ALA A 164 -8.02 -7.49 -14.47
N LEU A 165 -8.89 -6.62 -14.98
CA LEU A 165 -10.08 -6.17 -14.27
C LEU A 165 -11.11 -7.29 -14.08
N ASN A 166 -11.29 -8.14 -15.08
CA ASN A 166 -12.15 -9.32 -14.97
C ASN A 166 -11.59 -10.32 -13.94
N LEU A 167 -10.27 -10.51 -13.92
CA LEU A 167 -9.60 -11.35 -12.92
C LEU A 167 -9.88 -10.83 -11.52
N ILE A 168 -9.54 -9.57 -11.22
CA ILE A 168 -9.74 -9.04 -9.85
C ILE A 168 -11.21 -9.09 -9.45
N ASN A 169 -12.16 -8.85 -10.35
CA ASN A 169 -13.60 -8.91 -10.05
C ASN A 169 -14.07 -10.34 -9.74
N ALA A 170 -13.48 -11.35 -10.36
CA ALA A 170 -13.83 -12.76 -10.16
C ALA A 170 -13.22 -13.37 -8.89
N LEU A 171 -12.23 -12.71 -8.26
CA LEU A 171 -11.60 -13.24 -7.05
C LEU A 171 -12.54 -13.13 -5.84
N SER A 172 -12.65 -14.23 -5.09
CA SER A 172 -13.30 -14.31 -3.79
C SER A 172 -12.36 -13.85 -2.67
N LEU A 173 -12.63 -12.69 -2.10
CA LEU A 173 -11.74 -12.02 -1.13
C LEU A 173 -12.28 -12.02 0.32
N ASP A 174 -13.56 -12.35 0.52
CA ASP A 174 -14.28 -12.10 1.79
C ASP A 174 -13.73 -12.84 3.01
N SER A 175 -13.10 -14.01 2.82
CA SER A 175 -12.54 -14.83 3.89
C SER A 175 -11.01 -14.79 3.95
N ARG A 176 -10.37 -13.82 3.28
CA ARG A 176 -8.91 -13.75 3.16
C ARG A 176 -8.32 -12.67 4.07
N SER A 177 -7.02 -12.77 4.30
CA SER A 177 -6.21 -11.81 5.08
C SER A 177 -6.30 -10.39 4.52
N GLN A 178 -6.76 -9.43 5.34
CA GLN A 178 -7.01 -8.05 4.91
C GLN A 178 -5.77 -7.33 4.36
N PRO A 179 -4.57 -7.40 4.97
CA PRO A 179 -3.38 -6.76 4.41
C PRO A 179 -3.02 -7.25 3.01
N ASP A 180 -3.24 -8.53 2.71
CA ASP A 180 -2.94 -9.10 1.39
C ASP A 180 -4.00 -8.69 0.36
N VAL A 181 -5.27 -8.62 0.78
CA VAL A 181 -6.36 -8.05 -0.03
C VAL A 181 -6.03 -6.61 -0.40
N ASP A 182 -5.66 -5.78 0.58
CA ASP A 182 -5.32 -4.36 0.35
C ASP A 182 -4.15 -4.22 -0.63
N ALA A 183 -3.09 -5.03 -0.48
CA ALA A 183 -1.95 -5.04 -1.40
C ALA A 183 -2.36 -5.42 -2.84
N LEU A 184 -3.24 -6.41 -3.00
CA LEU A 184 -3.73 -6.86 -4.30
C LEU A 184 -4.61 -5.79 -4.97
N LEU A 185 -5.47 -5.13 -4.19
CA LEU A 185 -6.31 -4.02 -4.66
C LEU A 185 -5.47 -2.80 -5.05
N ALA A 186 -4.48 -2.44 -4.23
CA ALA A 186 -3.54 -1.36 -4.52
C ALA A 186 -2.75 -1.63 -5.81
N ARG A 187 -2.41 -2.89 -6.12
CA ARG A 187 -1.77 -3.26 -7.40
C ARG A 187 -2.63 -2.90 -8.61
N VAL A 188 -3.91 -3.22 -8.57
CA VAL A 188 -4.85 -2.88 -9.66
C VAL A 188 -4.93 -1.36 -9.80
N PHE A 189 -5.10 -0.64 -8.69
CA PHE A 189 -5.15 0.81 -8.69
C PHE A 189 -3.89 1.45 -9.28
N ASN A 190 -2.72 1.03 -8.83
CA ASN A 190 -1.44 1.56 -9.28
C ASN A 190 -1.23 1.31 -10.77
N ALA A 191 -1.56 0.11 -11.26
CA ALA A 191 -1.45 -0.21 -12.68
C ALA A 191 -2.37 0.65 -13.55
N LEU A 192 -3.62 0.88 -13.12
CA LEU A 192 -4.56 1.75 -13.83
C LEU A 192 -4.17 3.23 -13.76
N SER A 193 -3.55 3.67 -12.67
CA SER A 193 -3.04 5.03 -12.49
C SER A 193 -1.90 5.37 -13.46
N MET A 194 -1.16 4.36 -13.94
CA MET A 194 -0.11 4.53 -14.95
C MET A 194 -0.64 4.71 -16.38
N LEU A 195 -1.93 4.42 -16.61
CA LEU A 195 -2.55 4.67 -17.91
C LEU A 195 -2.72 6.17 -18.14
N THR A 196 -2.66 6.59 -19.40
CA THR A 196 -3.02 7.96 -19.80
C THR A 196 -4.54 8.18 -19.67
N SER A 197 -4.96 9.45 -19.59
CA SER A 197 -6.38 9.81 -19.60
C SER A 197 -7.10 9.29 -20.86
N GLN A 198 -6.41 9.29 -22.01
CA GLN A 198 -6.96 8.76 -23.27
C GLN A 198 -7.18 7.24 -23.17
N GLU A 199 -6.19 6.47 -22.70
CA GLU A 199 -6.32 5.03 -22.53
C GLU A 199 -7.45 4.67 -21.55
N ARG A 200 -7.57 5.38 -20.41
CA ARG A 200 -8.68 5.16 -19.48
C ARG A 200 -10.04 5.46 -20.11
N ASN A 201 -10.16 6.52 -20.91
CA ASN A 201 -11.40 6.86 -21.59
C ASN A 201 -11.78 5.80 -22.64
N LEU A 202 -10.81 5.27 -23.39
CA LEU A 202 -11.04 4.17 -24.33
C LEU A 202 -11.49 2.90 -23.60
N LEU A 203 -10.92 2.58 -22.44
CA LEU A 203 -11.36 1.44 -21.63
C LEU A 203 -12.80 1.62 -21.15
N LYS A 204 -13.18 2.81 -20.67
CA LYS A 204 -14.57 3.11 -20.23
C LYS A 204 -15.59 2.94 -21.36
N GLN A 205 -15.19 3.17 -22.61
CA GLN A 205 -16.06 3.04 -23.78
C GLN A 205 -16.10 1.62 -24.36
N ASN A 206 -15.25 0.71 -23.88
CA ASN A 206 -15.20 -0.65 -24.39
C ASN A 206 -16.49 -1.42 -24.02
N PRO A 207 -17.21 -2.03 -24.97
CA PRO A 207 -18.48 -2.71 -24.69
C PRO A 207 -18.33 -3.93 -23.78
N ASN A 208 -17.15 -4.51 -23.68
CA ASN A 208 -16.87 -5.69 -22.86
C ASN A 208 -16.42 -5.32 -21.43
N ILE A 209 -16.38 -4.04 -21.07
CA ILE A 209 -15.98 -3.65 -19.73
C ILE A 209 -17.09 -3.95 -18.72
N ALA A 210 -16.75 -4.70 -17.67
CA ALA A 210 -17.70 -4.99 -16.60
C ALA A 210 -18.05 -3.71 -15.83
N LYS A 211 -19.28 -3.65 -15.29
CA LYS A 211 -19.77 -2.49 -14.54
C LYS A 211 -18.90 -2.18 -13.32
N ASP A 212 -18.46 -3.20 -12.59
CA ASP A 212 -17.54 -3.03 -11.44
C ASP A 212 -16.19 -2.47 -11.87
N SER A 213 -15.69 -2.85 -13.05
CA SER A 213 -14.45 -2.31 -13.62
C SER A 213 -14.54 -0.81 -13.91
N LEU A 214 -15.73 -0.27 -14.17
CA LEU A 214 -15.92 1.18 -14.34
C LEU A 214 -15.66 1.94 -13.04
N ALA A 215 -16.01 1.35 -11.88
CA ALA A 215 -15.79 1.97 -10.59
C ALA A 215 -14.29 2.19 -10.32
N TRP A 216 -13.45 1.21 -10.67
CA TRP A 216 -11.99 1.34 -10.63
C TRP A 216 -11.46 2.50 -11.47
N LEU A 217 -11.91 2.58 -12.73
CA LEU A 217 -11.47 3.63 -13.66
C LEU A 217 -11.98 5.02 -13.26
N GLU A 218 -13.13 5.11 -12.60
CA GLU A 218 -13.64 6.35 -12.03
C GLU A 218 -12.84 6.79 -10.81
N LEU A 219 -12.52 5.87 -9.90
CA LEU A 219 -11.73 6.15 -8.71
C LEU A 219 -10.33 6.69 -9.07
N VAL A 220 -9.65 6.03 -10.01
CA VAL A 220 -8.35 6.49 -10.53
C VAL A 220 -8.48 7.87 -11.18
N GLN A 221 -9.57 8.14 -11.89
CA GLN A 221 -9.78 9.44 -12.53
C GLN A 221 -9.97 10.55 -11.48
N ILE A 222 -10.76 10.31 -10.44
CA ILE A 222 -10.98 11.25 -9.33
C ILE A 222 -9.65 11.60 -8.67
N ILE A 223 -8.87 10.57 -8.28
CA ILE A 223 -7.61 10.76 -7.58
C ILE A 223 -6.58 11.46 -8.48
N SER A 224 -6.44 11.06 -9.74
CA SER A 224 -5.48 11.67 -10.66
C SER A 224 -5.83 13.10 -11.08
N ALA A 225 -7.11 13.50 -11.06
CA ALA A 225 -7.54 14.85 -11.41
C ALA A 225 -7.45 15.86 -10.26
N SER A 226 -7.34 15.39 -9.02
CA SER A 226 -7.56 16.20 -7.82
C SER A 226 -6.56 17.31 -7.54
N ALA A 227 -5.35 17.26 -8.10
CA ALA A 227 -4.28 18.25 -7.88
C ALA A 227 -4.21 18.72 -6.39
N PHE A 228 -4.28 20.04 -6.13
CA PHE A 228 -4.31 20.62 -4.78
C PHE A 228 -5.73 20.88 -4.25
N ALA A 229 -6.78 20.46 -4.97
CA ALA A 229 -8.18 20.69 -4.60
C ALA A 229 -8.69 19.61 -3.64
N LEU A 230 -8.13 19.58 -2.42
CA LEU A 230 -8.38 18.51 -1.44
C LEU A 230 -9.85 18.38 -1.05
N GLU A 231 -10.59 19.48 -0.92
CA GLU A 231 -12.01 19.43 -0.58
C GLU A 231 -12.85 18.87 -1.73
N THR A 232 -12.52 19.23 -2.98
CA THR A 232 -13.15 18.64 -4.17
C THR A 232 -12.89 17.14 -4.22
N LEU A 233 -11.64 16.71 -4.02
CA LEU A 233 -11.29 15.29 -3.94
C LEU A 233 -12.10 14.56 -2.88
N ARG A 234 -12.21 15.14 -1.68
CA ARG A 234 -12.98 14.55 -0.58
C ARG A 234 -14.44 14.34 -0.97
N LEU A 235 -15.09 15.34 -1.55
CA LEU A 235 -16.47 15.28 -2.02
C LEU A 235 -16.65 14.27 -3.16
N GLU A 236 -15.73 14.22 -4.11
CA GLU A 236 -15.78 13.25 -5.21
C GLU A 236 -15.60 11.81 -4.73
N LEU A 237 -14.70 11.56 -3.76
CA LEU A 237 -14.54 10.26 -3.13
C LEU A 237 -15.77 9.82 -2.32
N ASP A 238 -16.45 10.78 -1.67
CA ASP A 238 -17.73 10.54 -0.98
C ASP A 238 -18.82 10.16 -1.98
N ASN A 239 -18.99 10.94 -3.05
CA ASN A 239 -19.95 10.67 -4.11
C ASN A 239 -19.68 9.33 -4.79
N TRP A 240 -18.43 9.00 -5.07
CA TRP A 240 -18.03 7.72 -5.63
C TRP A 240 -18.44 6.55 -4.71
N SER A 241 -18.24 6.69 -3.40
CA SER A 241 -18.64 5.66 -2.42
C SER A 241 -20.14 5.43 -2.39
N THR A 242 -20.94 6.51 -2.49
CA THR A 242 -22.40 6.42 -2.58
C THR A 242 -22.85 5.79 -3.89
N LYS A 243 -22.14 6.03 -4.99
CA LYS A 243 -22.44 5.48 -6.33
C LYS A 243 -22.09 4.00 -6.45
N TYR A 244 -21.05 3.54 -5.76
CA TYR A 244 -20.56 2.15 -5.80
C TYR A 244 -20.54 1.50 -4.41
N PRO A 245 -21.70 1.35 -3.75
CA PRO A 245 -21.77 0.79 -2.41
C PRO A 245 -21.26 -0.65 -2.41
N GLY A 246 -20.35 -0.97 -1.48
CA GLY A 246 -19.78 -2.32 -1.34
C GLY A 246 -18.75 -2.69 -2.41
N HIS A 247 -18.33 -1.77 -3.29
CA HIS A 247 -17.29 -2.05 -4.26
C HIS A 247 -15.94 -2.31 -3.59
N ARG A 248 -15.20 -3.33 -4.03
CA ARG A 248 -13.92 -3.76 -3.41
C ARG A 248 -12.86 -2.66 -3.34
N ALA A 249 -12.81 -1.74 -4.30
CA ALA A 249 -11.88 -0.61 -4.28
C ALA A 249 -12.18 0.44 -3.19
N THR A 250 -13.29 0.30 -2.45
CA THR A 250 -13.61 1.19 -1.32
C THR A 250 -12.53 1.15 -0.24
N ALA A 251 -11.84 0.01 -0.09
CA ALA A 251 -10.71 -0.11 0.83
C ALA A 251 -9.59 0.92 0.57
N LEU A 252 -9.39 1.33 -0.68
CA LEU A 252 -8.37 2.31 -1.07
C LEU A 252 -8.78 3.75 -0.76
N ARG A 253 -10.06 4.01 -0.50
CA ARG A 253 -10.54 5.38 -0.26
C ARG A 253 -9.86 6.02 0.94
N SER A 254 -9.65 5.28 2.02
CA SER A 254 -9.01 5.79 3.24
C SER A 254 -7.58 6.27 2.99
N GLU A 255 -6.86 5.63 2.08
CA GLU A 255 -5.49 6.00 1.69
C GLU A 255 -5.45 7.37 1.00
N PHE A 256 -6.43 7.67 0.14
CA PHE A 256 -6.45 8.88 -0.67
C PHE A 256 -7.36 9.98 -0.14
N ARG A 257 -8.17 9.72 0.89
CA ARG A 257 -9.08 10.70 1.46
C ARG A 257 -8.27 11.75 2.23
N PRO A 258 -8.29 13.03 1.81
CA PRO A 258 -7.66 14.08 2.59
C PRO A 258 -8.28 14.17 3.97
N ALA A 259 -7.46 14.56 4.97
CA ALA A 259 -8.00 14.87 6.28
C ALA A 259 -9.11 15.91 6.13
N SER A 260 -10.22 15.70 6.84
CA SER A 260 -11.24 16.72 7.00
C SER A 260 -10.66 17.81 7.89
N CYS A 261 -9.80 18.66 7.35
CA CYS A 261 -9.54 19.93 8.00
C CYS A 261 -10.87 20.68 7.83
N ALA A 262 -11.61 20.83 8.94
CA ALA A 262 -12.75 21.73 8.97
C ALA A 262 -12.30 22.98 8.21
N SER A 263 -13.07 23.42 7.24
CA SER A 263 -12.84 24.66 6.52
C SER A 263 -12.92 25.81 7.52
N ALA A 264 -11.92 25.93 8.38
CA ALA A 264 -11.52 27.18 8.95
C ALA A 264 -10.98 27.93 7.74
N ASN A 265 -11.89 28.52 6.95
CA ASN A 265 -11.57 29.69 6.18
C ASN A 265 -10.90 30.61 7.19
N PRO A 266 -9.57 30.77 7.12
CA PRO A 266 -8.88 31.53 8.15
C PRO A 266 -9.53 32.91 8.14
N THR A 267 -10.07 33.34 9.26
CA THR A 267 -10.60 34.70 9.39
C THR A 267 -9.45 35.69 9.54
N ARG A 268 -8.27 35.20 9.94
CA ARG A 268 -7.03 35.97 10.10
C ARG A 268 -5.82 35.15 9.66
N ILE A 269 -4.87 35.80 9.00
CA ILE A 269 -3.56 35.25 8.61
C ILE A 269 -2.48 36.18 9.15
N ALA A 270 -1.53 35.64 9.90
CA ALA A 270 -0.31 36.33 10.28
C ALA A 270 0.81 35.93 9.31
N LEU A 271 1.34 36.88 8.55
CA LEU A 271 2.53 36.70 7.73
C LEU A 271 3.75 37.11 8.55
N LEU A 272 4.56 36.15 8.96
CA LEU A 272 5.85 36.42 9.59
C LEU A 272 6.90 36.42 8.49
N LEU A 273 7.48 37.60 8.19
CA LEU A 273 8.45 37.75 7.11
C LEU A 273 9.63 38.61 7.57
N PRO A 274 10.88 38.29 7.16
CA PRO A 274 12.07 39.03 7.59
C PRO A 274 12.28 40.25 6.69
N ILE A 275 11.36 41.21 6.76
CA ILE A 275 11.33 42.38 5.86
C ILE A 275 12.52 43.30 6.13
N THR A 276 13.00 43.39 7.38
CA THR A 276 14.19 44.18 7.76
C THR A 276 15.50 43.39 7.81
N SER A 277 15.58 42.27 7.08
CA SER A 277 16.78 41.41 7.01
C SER A 277 17.55 41.54 5.68
N PRO A 278 18.72 40.88 5.53
CA PRO A 278 19.37 40.67 4.23
C PRO A 278 18.49 39.95 3.19
N PHE A 279 17.43 39.24 3.62
CA PHE A 279 16.47 38.58 2.74
C PHE A 279 15.25 39.44 2.40
N SER A 280 15.25 40.73 2.77
CA SER A 280 14.18 41.71 2.53
C SER A 280 13.59 41.63 1.13
N GLN A 281 14.42 41.55 0.08
CA GLN A 281 13.95 41.49 -1.30
C GLN A 281 13.11 40.24 -1.59
N ALA A 282 13.51 39.08 -1.07
CA ALA A 282 12.75 37.84 -1.23
C ALA A 282 11.48 37.84 -0.38
N ALA A 283 11.56 38.39 0.84
CA ALA A 283 10.44 38.54 1.75
C ALA A 283 9.35 39.46 1.17
N SER A 284 9.74 40.61 0.59
CA SER A 284 8.82 41.52 -0.11
C SER A 284 8.23 40.87 -1.36
N ALA A 285 9.02 40.16 -2.17
CA ALA A 285 8.49 39.46 -3.35
C ALA A 285 7.44 38.40 -2.99
N PHE A 286 7.66 37.66 -1.90
CA PHE A 286 6.68 36.70 -1.38
C PHE A 286 5.42 37.41 -0.87
N HIS A 287 5.57 38.46 -0.07
CA HIS A 287 4.45 39.29 0.41
C HIS A 287 3.59 39.80 -0.75
N ASP A 288 4.22 40.36 -1.78
CA ASP A 288 3.51 40.94 -2.93
C ASP A 288 2.81 39.87 -3.77
N GLY A 289 3.44 38.70 -3.93
CA GLY A 289 2.82 37.53 -4.57
C GLY A 289 1.61 37.03 -3.78
N PHE A 290 1.74 36.91 -2.46
CA PHE A 290 0.67 36.50 -1.57
C PHE A 290 -0.50 37.49 -1.62
N MET A 291 -0.23 38.79 -1.48
CA MET A 291 -1.26 39.83 -1.51
C MET A 291 -1.95 39.94 -2.87
N ARG A 292 -1.25 39.66 -3.98
CA ARG A 292 -1.85 39.58 -5.31
C ARG A 292 -2.91 38.49 -5.40
N VAL A 293 -2.60 37.29 -4.89
CA VAL A 293 -3.55 36.16 -4.86
C VAL A 293 -4.70 36.46 -3.90
N HIS A 294 -4.40 36.91 -2.68
CA HIS A 294 -5.38 37.30 -1.67
C HIS A 294 -6.39 38.35 -2.17
N ASN A 295 -5.89 39.34 -2.93
CA ASN A 295 -6.73 40.39 -3.52
C ASN A 295 -7.54 39.91 -4.74
N GLY A 296 -7.27 38.71 -5.26
CA GLY A 296 -8.06 38.05 -6.29
C GLY A 296 -9.31 37.33 -5.77
N ASP A 297 -9.37 37.02 -4.47
CA ASP A 297 -10.51 36.32 -3.85
C ASP A 297 -11.72 37.25 -3.65
N TYR A 298 -12.92 36.69 -3.44
CA TYR A 298 -14.12 37.49 -3.14
C TYR A 298 -13.97 38.26 -1.81
N PRO A 299 -14.30 39.57 -1.76
CA PRO A 299 -14.11 40.39 -0.55
C PRO A 299 -14.76 39.82 0.73
N SER A 300 -15.89 39.12 0.59
CA SER A 300 -16.63 38.51 1.70
C SER A 300 -15.98 37.25 2.29
N SER A 301 -15.01 36.66 1.61
CA SER A 301 -14.30 35.45 2.04
C SER A 301 -12.82 35.68 2.32
N ARG A 302 -12.36 36.94 2.31
CA ARG A 302 -10.94 37.28 2.50
C ARG A 302 -10.54 37.22 3.99
N PRO A 303 -9.50 36.45 4.35
CA PRO A 303 -8.88 36.56 5.69
C PRO A 303 -8.36 37.99 5.95
N LEU A 304 -8.43 38.45 7.19
CA LEU A 304 -7.65 39.62 7.59
C LEU A 304 -6.16 39.26 7.64
N VAL A 305 -5.33 39.92 6.83
CA VAL A 305 -3.89 39.66 6.79
C VAL A 305 -3.15 40.67 7.67
N SER A 306 -2.25 40.19 8.54
CA SER A 306 -1.36 41.02 9.36
C SER A 306 0.09 40.62 9.10
N LEU A 307 0.95 41.59 8.79
CA LEU A 307 2.37 41.39 8.55
C LEU A 307 3.14 41.64 9.86
N TYR A 308 3.97 40.68 10.24
CA TYR A 308 4.89 40.76 11.36
C TYR A 308 6.31 40.61 10.84
N ASP A 309 7.11 41.65 11.06
CA ASP A 309 8.52 41.65 10.69
C ASP A 309 9.37 41.15 11.85
N PHE A 310 10.14 40.10 11.61
CA PHE A 310 11.08 39.55 12.59
C PHE A 310 12.55 39.89 12.28
N GLY A 311 12.82 40.62 11.18
CA GLY A 311 14.17 41.05 10.81
C GLY A 311 15.16 39.88 10.77
N ASP A 312 16.30 40.04 11.44
CA ASP A 312 17.34 39.02 11.59
C ASP A 312 17.15 38.11 12.81
N ASP A 313 16.11 38.35 13.60
CA ASP A 313 15.89 37.66 14.87
C ASP A 313 15.05 36.39 14.69
N THR A 314 15.71 35.28 14.39
CA THR A 314 15.06 33.97 14.29
C THR A 314 14.58 33.42 15.64
N ASN A 315 14.97 34.02 16.78
CA ASN A 315 14.55 33.57 18.11
C ASN A 315 13.21 34.18 18.56
N SER A 316 12.67 35.14 17.80
CA SER A 316 11.41 35.82 18.10
C SER A 316 10.16 35.10 17.58
N ILE A 317 10.32 34.01 16.81
CA ILE A 317 9.23 33.16 16.31
C ILE A 317 9.08 31.95 17.24
N GLY A 318 8.27 32.12 18.29
CA GLY A 318 7.85 31.05 19.22
C GLY A 318 6.41 30.62 18.99
#